data_AF-A0A6B3HUX8-F1
#
_entry.id   AF-A0A6B3HUX8-F1
#
_cell.length_a   1.000
_cell.length_b   1.000
_cell.length_c   1.000
_cell.angle_alpha   90.00
_cell.angle_beta   90.00
_cell.angle_gamma   90.00
#
_symmetry.space_group_name_H-M   'P 1'
#
loop_
_entity.id
_entity.type
_entity.pdbx_description
1 polymer ?
#
loop_
_entity_poly.entity_id
_entity_poly.type
_entity_poly.pdbx_seq_one_letter_code
_entity_poly.pdbx_strand_id
1 'polypeptide(L)' 'TPADNTASQQVAQKLGCISEGVLRNARIARTRTENGTDGGWTDIRTDLIVWGLLPEDLEGVAEELADA' A
#
# COMPACT_ATOMS: atom_id res chain seq x y z
N THR A 1 -2.69 -0.20 0.80
CA THR A 1 -1.60 0.69 0.33
C THR A 1 -2.14 1.67 -0.71
N PRO A 2 -1.52 2.84 -0.97
CA PRO A 2 -1.85 3.66 -2.14
C PRO A 2 -1.69 2.86 -3.44
N ALA A 3 -2.65 2.96 -4.35
CA ALA A 3 -2.68 2.16 -5.58
C ALA A 3 -1.56 2.50 -6.58
N ASP A 4 -0.91 3.65 -6.43
CA ASP A 4 0.25 4.10 -7.20
C ASP A 4 1.59 3.71 -6.55
N ASN A 5 1.59 3.26 -5.29
CA ASN A 5 2.81 2.83 -4.61
C ASN A 5 3.12 1.36 -4.94
N THR A 6 3.71 1.15 -6.11
CA THR A 6 4.09 -0.18 -6.62
C THR A 6 5.11 -0.89 -5.73
N ALA A 7 6.03 -0.16 -5.09
CA ALA A 7 7.00 -0.74 -4.17
C ALA A 7 6.31 -1.41 -2.96
N SER A 8 5.37 -0.72 -2.32
CA SER A 8 4.61 -1.32 -1.22
C SER A 8 3.66 -2.43 -1.66
N GLN A 9 3.18 -2.41 -2.91
CA GLN A 9 2.42 -3.55 -3.48
C GLN A 9 3.31 -4.79 -3.62
N GLN A 10 4.56 -4.63 -4.08
CA GLN A 10 5.51 -5.73 -4.15
C GLN A 10 5.80 -6.33 -2.78
N VAL A 11 5.91 -5.51 -1.74
CA VAL A 11 6.07 -6.01 -0.36
C VAL A 11 4.86 -6.83 0.07
N ALA A 12 3.64 -6.31 -0.14
CA ALA A 12 2.41 -7.04 0.21
C ALA A 12 2.33 -8.40 -0.52
N GLN A 13 2.65 -8.43 -1.82
CA GLN A 13 2.66 -9.66 -2.61
C GLN A 13 3.72 -10.66 -2.12
N LYS A 14 4.93 -10.18 -1.80
CA LYS A 14 6.01 -11.03 -1.26
C LYS A 14 5.69 -11.60 0.12
N LEU A 15 4.90 -10.89 0.92
CA LEU A 15 4.40 -11.36 2.21
C LEU A 15 3.22 -12.35 2.07
N GLY A 16 2.75 -12.63 0.86
CA GLY A 16 1.61 -13.52 0.62
C GLY A 16 0.24 -12.85 0.77
N CYS A 17 0.17 -11.53 0.94
CA CYS A 17 -1.11 -10.84 1.04
C CYS A 17 -1.92 -10.93 -0.26
N ILE A 18 -3.24 -11.10 -0.13
CA ILE A 18 -4.18 -11.17 -1.24
C ILE A 18 -4.86 -9.80 -1.40
N SER A 19 -4.99 -9.32 -2.63
CA SER A 19 -5.74 -8.09 -2.90
C SER A 19 -7.24 -8.33 -2.77
N GLU A 20 -7.88 -7.67 -1.81
CA GLU A 20 -9.33 -7.76 -1.58
C GLU A 20 -10.14 -6.75 -2.43
N GLY A 21 -9.45 -5.79 -3.06
CA GLY A 21 -10.07 -4.82 -3.95
C GLY A 21 -9.44 -3.44 -3.87
N VAL A 22 -10.00 -2.52 -4.66
CA VAL A 22 -9.56 -1.12 -4.74
C VAL A 22 -10.68 -0.20 -4.27
N LEU A 23 -10.45 0.50 -3.17
CA LEU A 23 -11.32 1.57 -2.71
C LEU A 23 -10.94 2.87 -3.42
N ARG A 24 -11.85 3.36 -4.28
CA ARG A 24 -11.61 4.56 -5.09
C ARG A 24 -11.77 5.83 -4.26
N ASN A 25 -10.88 6.81 -4.43
CA ASN A 25 -10.89 8.11 -3.74
C ASN A 25 -10.95 8.02 -2.20
N ALA A 26 -10.49 6.90 -1.63
CA ALA A 26 -10.72 6.54 -0.23
C ALA A 26 -9.72 7.20 0.74
N ARG A 27 -8.60 7.75 0.26
CA ARG A 27 -7.61 8.45 1.08
C ARG A 27 -7.46 9.91 0.65
N ILE A 28 -7.35 10.80 1.63
CA ILE A 28 -6.84 12.17 1.42
C ILE A 28 -5.34 12.13 1.69
N ALA A 29 -4.53 12.47 0.70
CA ALA A 29 -3.08 12.58 0.83
C ALA A 29 -2.65 14.01 0.51
N ARG A 30 -1.66 14.50 1.26
CA ARG A 30 -1.09 15.82 1.04
C ARG A 30 0.12 15.71 0.11
N THR A 31 0.11 16.46 -0.98
CA THR A 31 1.19 16.48 -1.99
C THR A 31 1.72 17.89 -2.21
N ARG A 32 2.99 18.00 -2.61
CA ARG A 32 3.58 19.30 -2.96
C ARG A 32 3.11 19.75 -4.34
N THR A 33 2.90 21.06 -4.49
CA THR A 33 2.61 21.65 -5.80
C THR A 33 3.86 21.63 -6.68
N GLU A 34 3.73 21.20 -7.94
CA GLU A 34 4.83 20.99 -8.90
C GLU A 34 5.60 22.29 -9.24
N ASN A 35 4.95 23.46 -9.13
CA ASN A 35 5.52 24.78 -9.44
C ASN A 35 6.20 25.44 -8.24
N GLY A 36 7.09 24.69 -7.56
CA GLY A 36 7.67 25.03 -6.27
C GLY A 36 8.60 26.26 -6.23
N THR A 37 8.05 27.46 -6.39
CA THR A 37 8.67 28.69 -5.87
C THR A 37 8.20 28.99 -4.44
N ASP A 38 6.98 28.60 -4.07
CA ASP A 38 6.39 28.92 -2.76
C ASP A 38 6.09 27.72 -1.85
N GLY A 39 6.51 26.50 -2.22
CA GLY A 39 6.45 25.32 -1.33
C GLY A 39 5.04 24.90 -0.89
N GLY A 40 4.00 25.26 -1.65
CA GLY A 40 2.61 24.98 -1.33
C GLY A 40 2.28 23.49 -1.22
N TRP A 41 1.34 23.18 -0.34
CA TRP A 41 0.76 21.84 -0.18
C TRP A 41 -0.69 21.86 -0.67
N THR A 42 -1.10 20.78 -1.31
CA THR A 42 -2.50 20.54 -1.68
C THR A 42 -2.93 19.15 -1.25
N ASP A 43 -4.22 18.97 -1.04
CA ASP A 43 -4.82 17.69 -0.69
C ASP A 43 -5.39 17.03 -1.96
N ILE A 44 -5.02 15.77 -2.18
CA ILE A 44 -5.51 14.94 -3.29
C ILE A 44 -6.24 13.72 -2.77
N ARG A 45 -7.17 13.20 -3.56
CA ARG A 45 -7.80 11.90 -3.31
C ARG A 45 -7.00 10.81 -4.01
N THR A 46 -6.66 9.76 -3.28
CA THR A 46 -5.94 8.60 -3.82
C THR A 46 -6.72 7.31 -3.56
N ASP A 47 -6.57 6.37 -4.47
CA ASP A 47 -7.13 5.03 -4.34
C ASP A 47 -6.31 4.20 -3.34
N LEU A 48 -6.99 3.28 -2.66
CA LEU A 48 -6.36 2.34 -1.74
C LEU A 48 -6.62 0.92 -2.20
N ILE A 49 -5.55 0.13 -2.31
CA ILE A 49 -5.64 -1.33 -2.39
C ILE A 49 -5.79 -1.86 -0.96
N VAL A 50 -6.82 -2.67 -0.74
CA VAL A 50 -7.04 -3.42 0.50
C VAL A 50 -6.38 -4.78 0.35
N TRP A 51 -5.63 -5.17 1.38
CA TRP A 51 -4.88 -6.41 1.42
C TRP A 51 -5.40 -7.26 2.58
N GLY A 52 -5.72 -8.51 2.28
CA GLY A 52 -6.08 -9.53 3.24
C GLY A 52 -4.91 -10.47 3.48
N LEU A 53 -4.85 -10.99 4.71
CA LEU A 53 -3.98 -12.10 5.09
C LEU A 53 -4.70 -12.86 6.19
N LEU A 54 -5.09 -14.09 5.92
CA LEU A 54 -5.73 -14.94 6.90
C LEU A 54 -4.67 -15.58 7.80
N PRO A 55 -5.00 -16.00 9.03
CA PRO A 55 -4.05 -16.66 9.91
C PRO A 55 -3.37 -17.88 9.27
N GLU A 56 -4.10 -18.68 8.50
CA GLU A 56 -3.56 -19.82 7.75
C GLU A 56 -2.52 -19.42 6.69
N ASP A 57 -2.60 -18.20 6.14
CA ASP A 57 -1.63 -17.69 5.17
C ASP A 57 -0.30 -17.30 5.84
N LEU A 58 -0.28 -17.14 7.17
CA LEU A 58 0.92 -16.86 7.95
C LEU A 58 1.67 -18.12 8.38
N GLU A 59 0.98 -19.26 8.51
CA GLU A 59 1.56 -20.49 9.07
C GLU A 59 2.73 -21.02 8.23
N GLY A 60 2.69 -20.89 6.90
CA GLY A 60 3.81 -21.25 6.03
C GLY A 60 4.92 -20.18 5.92
N VAL A 61 4.56 -18.90 6.09
CA VAL A 61 5.49 -17.77 5.94
C VAL A 61 6.32 -17.55 7.21
N ALA A 62 5.75 -17.81 8.39
CA ALA A 62 6.44 -17.66 9.67
C ALA A 62 7.58 -18.67 9.84
N GLU A 63 7.43 -19.91 9.35
CA GLU A 63 8.48 -20.93 9.36
C GLU A 63 9.62 -20.56 8.39
N GLU A 64 9.31 -20.11 7.16
CA GLU A 64 10.31 -19.68 6.18
C GLU A 64 11.11 -18.44 6.62
N LEU A 65 10.47 -17.50 7.33
CA LEU A 65 11.12 -16.33 7.93
C LEU A 65 11.98 -16.67 9.16
N ALA A 66 11.68 -17.77 9.86
CA ALA A 66 12.46 -18.22 11.02
C ALA A 66 13.76 -18.92 10.61
N ASP A 67 13.82 -19.49 9.41
CA ASP A 67 14.97 -20.19 8.84
C ASP A 67 15.89 -19.31 7.95
N ALA A 68 15.55 -18.02 7.76
CA ALA A 68 16.28 -17.04 6.94
C ALA A 68 17.19 -16.11 7.74
#